data_AF-A0A6J6B7A6-F1
#
_entry.id   AF-A0A6J6B7A6-F1
#
_cell.length_a   1.000
_cell.length_b   1.000
_cell.length_c   1.000
_cell.angle_alpha   90.00
_cell.angle_beta   90.00
_cell.angle_gamma   90.00
#
_symmetry.space_group_name_H-M   'P 1'
#
loop_
_entity.id
_entity.type
_entity.pdbx_description
1 polymer ?
#
loop_
_entity_poly.entity_id
_entity_poly.type
_entity_poly.pdbx_seq_one_letter_code
_entity_poly.pdbx_strand_id
1 'polypeptide(L)'
;MGVPGVTPLFSRIHIYDADLSTEAQMEKLRVQLDESLDYAIDLVCTAEVDYMVMGMSAETFWGGVAGNDYFKARVKERSGGLDVATGAEGCQKVLNSYNVKSISVVTPYQENGDREVINYFEEIGFEVKKLIGLKRPTAVSIAHTTEDELRDALIELNESGAEAIVQVGTNLSMVRLAAEAERWFHKPVVAINAATWWMALRENGINDKLYGFGRMFEDF
;
A
#
# COMPACT_ATOMS: atom_id res chain seq x y z
N MET A 1 14.13 2.49 5.25
CA MET A 1 14.43 3.80 4.62
C MET A 1 14.52 4.80 5.77
N GLY A 2 15.74 5.13 6.24
CA GLY A 2 15.91 6.12 7.31
C GLY A 2 16.00 7.52 6.72
N VAL A 3 15.37 8.50 7.36
CA VAL A 3 15.42 9.92 6.94
C VAL A 3 15.91 10.72 8.15
N PRO A 4 16.93 11.60 7.99
CA PRO A 4 17.39 12.44 9.10
C PRO A 4 16.25 13.22 9.73
N GLY A 5 16.17 13.23 11.07
CA GLY A 5 15.11 13.91 11.81
C GLY A 5 13.78 13.16 11.88
N VAL A 6 13.65 11.99 11.25
CA VAL A 6 12.42 11.18 11.29
C VAL A 6 12.63 9.91 12.11
N THR A 7 11.77 9.69 13.10
CA THR A 7 11.79 8.48 13.94
C THR A 7 10.49 7.69 13.75
N PRO A 8 10.54 6.53 13.08
CA PRO A 8 9.35 5.68 12.95
C PRO A 8 9.10 4.91 14.25
N LEU A 9 7.91 5.06 14.81
CA LEU A 9 7.42 4.31 15.96
C LEU A 9 6.25 3.41 15.51
N PHE A 10 6.18 2.20 16.07
CA PHE A 10 5.26 1.17 15.59
C PHE A 10 4.37 0.67 16.72
N SER A 11 3.08 0.57 16.44
CA SER A 11 2.13 -0.26 17.17
C SER A 11 1.60 -1.35 16.24
N ARG A 12 0.95 -2.37 16.80
CA ARG A 12 0.49 -3.55 16.05
C ARG A 12 -1.02 -3.68 16.18
N ILE A 13 -1.68 -3.77 15.03
CA ILE A 13 -3.05 -4.28 14.95
C ILE A 13 -2.94 -5.80 15.02
N HIS A 14 -3.45 -6.38 16.09
CA HIS A 14 -3.33 -7.82 16.31
C HIS A 14 -4.35 -8.56 15.43
N ILE A 15 -3.84 -9.46 14.60
CA ILE A 15 -4.64 -10.41 13.82
C ILE A 15 -4.05 -11.81 14.00
N TYR A 16 -4.90 -12.82 13.98
CA TYR A 16 -4.47 -14.20 13.92
C TYR A 16 -4.16 -14.60 12.47
N ASP A 17 -3.16 -15.45 12.27
CA ASP A 17 -2.97 -16.04 10.95
C ASP A 17 -4.18 -16.93 10.65
N ALA A 18 -4.90 -16.56 9.60
CA ALA A 18 -6.13 -17.19 9.18
C ALA A 18 -6.05 -17.46 7.69
N ASP A 19 -6.78 -18.49 7.27
CA ASP A 19 -7.10 -18.68 5.87
C ASP A 19 -7.91 -17.47 5.37
N LEU A 20 -7.53 -16.95 4.21
CA LEU A 20 -8.06 -15.78 3.51
C LEU A 20 -8.62 -16.17 2.13
N SER A 21 -8.76 -17.46 1.85
CA SER A 21 -9.16 -17.98 0.54
C SER A 21 -10.62 -17.71 0.19
N THR A 22 -11.46 -17.32 1.15
CA THR A 22 -12.90 -17.06 0.95
C THR A 22 -13.34 -15.69 1.45
N GLU A 23 -14.46 -15.18 0.92
CA GLU A 23 -15.05 -13.90 1.36
C GLU A 23 -15.41 -13.91 2.86
N ALA A 24 -15.99 -15.02 3.36
CA ALA A 24 -16.34 -15.15 4.77
C ALA A 24 -15.12 -15.13 5.70
N GLN A 25 -13.97 -15.59 5.21
CA GLN A 25 -12.70 -15.56 5.92
C GLN A 25 -12.06 -14.18 5.93
N MET A 26 -12.10 -13.49 4.78
CA MET A 26 -11.69 -12.10 4.67
C MET A 26 -12.51 -11.24 5.64
N GLU A 27 -13.83 -11.41 5.71
CA GLU A 27 -14.68 -10.68 6.65
C GLU A 27 -14.27 -10.91 8.11
N LYS A 28 -13.90 -12.14 8.50
CA LYS A 28 -13.36 -12.42 9.84
C LYS A 28 -12.05 -11.70 10.13
N LEU A 29 -11.20 -11.50 9.12
CA LEU A 29 -9.99 -10.71 9.27
C LEU A 29 -10.35 -9.24 9.55
N ARG A 30 -11.33 -8.69 8.84
CA ARG A 30 -11.80 -7.29 9.03
C ARG A 30 -12.31 -7.03 10.44
N VAL A 31 -13.12 -7.94 10.97
CA VAL A 31 -13.60 -7.86 12.35
C VAL A 31 -12.43 -7.81 13.34
N GLN A 32 -11.41 -8.67 13.18
CA GLN A 32 -10.22 -8.65 14.04
C GLN A 32 -9.43 -7.34 13.92
N LEU A 33 -9.33 -6.79 12.72
CA LEU A 33 -8.68 -5.50 12.48
C LEU A 33 -9.43 -4.38 13.19
N ASP A 34 -10.76 -4.34 13.04
CA ASP A 34 -11.60 -3.33 13.66
C ASP A 34 -11.53 -3.37 15.19
N GLU A 35 -11.51 -4.58 15.77
CA GLU A 35 -11.39 -4.79 17.22
C GLU A 35 -10.03 -4.33 17.79
N SER A 36 -8.97 -4.43 16.99
CA SER A 36 -7.59 -4.13 17.44
C SER A 36 -7.07 -2.76 17.02
N LEU A 37 -7.68 -2.11 16.02
CA LEU A 37 -7.20 -0.86 15.45
C LEU A 37 -7.18 0.27 16.48
N ASP A 38 -8.29 0.49 17.18
CA ASP A 38 -8.43 1.61 18.12
C ASP A 38 -7.40 1.51 19.25
N TYR A 39 -7.19 0.30 19.78
CA TYR A 39 -6.17 0.05 20.79
C TYR A 39 -4.75 0.25 20.26
N ALA A 40 -4.48 -0.14 19.01
CA ALA A 40 -3.18 0.10 18.40
C ALA A 40 -2.90 1.60 18.23
N ILE A 41 -3.92 2.40 17.88
CA ILE A 41 -3.84 3.87 17.79
C ILE A 41 -3.57 4.47 19.17
N ASP A 42 -4.33 4.08 20.19
CA ASP A 42 -4.13 4.58 21.56
C ASP A 42 -2.70 4.34 22.04
N LEU A 43 -2.18 3.13 21.78
CA LEU A 43 -0.86 2.72 22.23
C LEU A 43 0.25 3.54 21.56
N VAL A 44 0.19 3.76 20.24
CA VAL A 44 1.23 4.56 19.56
C VAL A 44 1.15 6.04 19.94
N CYS A 45 -0.05 6.57 20.21
CA CYS A 45 -0.24 7.95 20.63
C CYS A 45 0.39 8.24 22.01
N THR A 46 0.63 7.23 22.85
CA THR A 46 1.38 7.41 24.11
C THR A 46 2.82 7.87 23.92
N ALA A 47 3.37 7.70 22.71
CA ALA A 47 4.71 8.14 22.35
C ALA A 47 4.75 9.56 21.74
N GLU A 48 3.63 10.29 21.75
CA GLU A 48 3.53 11.66 21.23
C GLU A 48 3.98 11.76 19.76
N VAL A 49 3.50 10.85 18.90
CA VAL A 49 3.78 10.88 17.46
C VAL A 49 3.08 12.08 16.78
N ASP A 50 3.73 12.61 15.74
CA ASP A 50 3.22 13.78 15.00
C ASP A 50 2.29 13.40 13.82
N TYR A 51 2.35 12.15 13.35
CA TYR A 51 1.65 11.71 12.15
C TYR A 51 1.49 10.18 12.10
N MET A 52 0.42 9.69 11.50
CA MET A 52 0.12 8.26 11.43
C MET A 52 0.44 7.66 10.05
N VAL A 53 0.98 6.44 10.02
CA VAL A 53 1.24 5.70 8.77
C VAL A 53 0.57 4.34 8.87
N MET A 54 -0.38 4.07 7.98
CA MET A 54 -1.10 2.80 7.99
C MET A 54 -0.27 1.70 7.31
N GLY A 55 0.29 0.80 8.12
CA GLY A 55 1.12 -0.33 7.68
C GLY A 55 0.36 -1.52 7.05
N MET A 56 -0.92 -1.35 6.74
CA MET A 56 -1.78 -2.36 6.12
C MET A 56 -2.59 -1.75 4.98
N SER A 57 -2.67 -2.45 3.84
CA SER A 57 -3.29 -1.89 2.63
C SER A 57 -4.73 -2.30 2.38
N ALA A 58 -5.16 -3.51 2.77
CA ALA A 58 -6.45 -4.06 2.32
C ALA A 58 -7.65 -3.18 2.69
N GLU A 59 -7.73 -2.72 3.94
CA GLU A 59 -8.80 -1.82 4.41
C GLU A 59 -8.83 -0.48 3.68
N THR A 60 -7.70 -0.04 3.12
CA THR A 60 -7.59 1.28 2.46
C THR A 60 -8.14 1.27 1.02
N PHE A 61 -8.39 0.08 0.44
CA PHE A 61 -9.02 -0.07 -0.88
C PHE A 61 -10.51 -0.42 -0.78
N TRP A 62 -10.95 -0.97 0.35
CA TRP A 62 -12.30 -1.51 0.48
C TRP A 62 -13.35 -0.43 0.51
N GLY A 63 -14.40 -0.56 -0.30
CA GLY A 63 -15.44 0.47 -0.41
C GLY A 63 -14.99 1.73 -1.15
N GLY A 64 -13.93 1.60 -1.97
CA GLY A 64 -13.45 2.66 -2.85
C GLY A 64 -12.94 3.89 -2.11
N VAL A 65 -13.02 5.06 -2.75
CA VAL A 65 -12.55 6.33 -2.19
C VAL A 65 -13.29 6.65 -0.89
N ALA A 66 -14.60 6.44 -0.84
CA ALA A 66 -15.42 6.70 0.34
C ALA A 66 -15.02 5.83 1.54
N GLY A 67 -14.66 4.56 1.29
CA GLY A 67 -14.16 3.67 2.34
C GLY A 67 -12.83 4.12 2.92
N ASN A 68 -11.89 4.54 2.06
CA ASN A 68 -10.62 5.12 2.50
C ASN A 68 -10.84 6.42 3.30
N ASP A 69 -11.73 7.32 2.86
CA ASP A 69 -12.05 8.56 3.56
C ASP A 69 -12.68 8.29 4.94
N TYR A 70 -13.58 7.32 5.02
CA TYR A 70 -14.15 6.88 6.30
C TYR A 70 -13.07 6.35 7.25
N PHE A 71 -12.16 5.50 6.74
CA PHE A 71 -11.04 4.99 7.53
C PHE A 71 -10.16 6.13 8.08
N LYS A 72 -9.78 7.08 7.22
CA LYS A 72 -8.98 8.25 7.62
C LYS A 72 -9.69 9.07 8.70
N ALA A 73 -10.99 9.30 8.55
CA ALA A 73 -11.80 10.02 9.54
C ALA A 73 -11.80 9.32 10.90
N ARG A 74 -11.96 7.99 10.93
CA ARG A 74 -11.89 7.19 12.17
C ARG A 74 -10.53 7.29 12.85
N VAL A 75 -9.44 7.15 12.09
CA VAL A 75 -8.08 7.28 12.65
C VAL A 75 -7.85 8.69 13.20
N LYS A 76 -8.30 9.71 12.47
CA LYS A 76 -8.18 11.11 12.89
C LYS A 76 -8.96 11.40 14.17
N GLU A 77 -10.18 10.91 14.26
CA GLU A 77 -11.01 11.03 15.48
C GLU A 77 -10.33 10.34 16.66
N ARG A 78 -9.89 9.08 16.50
CA ARG A 78 -9.33 8.29 17.59
C ARG A 78 -7.98 8.82 18.09
N SER A 79 -7.12 9.28 17.18
CA SER A 79 -5.80 9.80 17.49
C SER A 79 -5.81 11.21 18.09
N GLY A 80 -6.98 11.84 18.25
CA GLY A 80 -7.07 13.22 18.73
C GLY A 80 -6.70 14.27 17.68
N GLY A 81 -6.77 13.92 16.40
CA GLY A 81 -6.65 14.87 15.28
C GLY A 81 -5.48 14.60 14.32
N LEU A 82 -4.71 13.53 14.48
CA LEU A 82 -3.59 13.22 13.59
C LEU A 82 -4.09 12.78 12.22
N ASP A 83 -3.44 13.29 11.17
CA ASP A 83 -3.63 12.78 9.81
C ASP A 83 -2.92 11.44 9.62
N VAL A 84 -3.36 10.67 8.62
CA VAL A 84 -2.85 9.33 8.32
C VAL A 84 -2.56 9.15 6.84
N ALA A 85 -1.37 8.64 6.53
CA ALA A 85 -1.02 8.18 5.18
C ALA A 85 -1.53 6.76 4.98
N THR A 86 -2.30 6.55 3.91
CA THR A 86 -2.82 5.24 3.49
C THR A 86 -2.12 4.77 2.23
N GLY A 87 -2.02 3.45 2.04
CA GLY A 87 -1.36 2.89 0.86
C GLY A 87 -2.09 3.22 -0.44
N ALA A 88 -3.43 3.21 -0.41
CA ALA A 88 -4.25 3.53 -1.57
C ALA A 88 -4.06 4.99 -2.03
N GLU A 89 -4.11 5.95 -1.10
CA GLU A 89 -3.89 7.37 -1.40
C GLU A 89 -2.41 7.66 -1.74
N GLY A 90 -1.47 6.99 -1.07
CA GLY A 90 -0.04 7.09 -1.39
C GLY A 90 0.26 6.68 -2.83
N CYS A 91 -0.27 5.52 -3.28
CA CYS A 91 -0.16 5.09 -4.66
C CYS A 91 -0.76 6.12 -5.63
N GLN A 92 -1.96 6.65 -5.34
CA GLN A 92 -2.60 7.69 -6.16
C GLN A 92 -1.71 8.92 -6.33
N LYS A 93 -1.16 9.48 -5.24
CA LYS A 93 -0.35 10.70 -5.30
C LYS A 93 0.97 10.49 -6.04
N VAL A 94 1.60 9.33 -5.84
CA VAL A 94 2.82 8.97 -6.58
C VAL A 94 2.53 8.85 -8.08
N LEU A 95 1.49 8.09 -8.46
CA LEU A 95 1.12 7.91 -9.87
C LEU A 95 0.76 9.24 -10.55
N ASN A 96 0.03 10.12 -9.86
CA ASN A 96 -0.27 11.46 -10.35
C ASN A 96 0.99 12.31 -10.56
N SER A 97 2.02 12.15 -9.72
CA SER A 97 3.30 12.86 -9.89
C SER A 97 4.05 12.42 -11.16
N TYR A 98 3.88 11.17 -11.58
CA TYR A 98 4.37 10.68 -12.86
C TYR A 98 3.48 11.04 -14.07
N ASN A 99 2.30 11.63 -13.84
CA ASN A 99 1.32 11.96 -14.87
C ASN A 99 0.92 10.77 -15.77
N VAL A 100 0.81 9.57 -15.18
CA VAL A 100 0.32 8.36 -15.87
C VAL A 100 -1.20 8.27 -15.80
N LYS A 101 -1.81 7.52 -16.72
CA LYS A 101 -3.27 7.29 -16.79
C LYS A 101 -3.65 5.81 -16.80
N SER A 102 -2.71 4.93 -17.11
CA SER A 102 -2.94 3.49 -17.12
C SER A 102 -1.91 2.74 -16.28
N ILE A 103 -2.39 1.77 -15.51
CA ILE A 103 -1.58 0.96 -14.61
C ILE A 103 -1.81 -0.53 -14.85
N SER A 104 -0.86 -1.33 -14.41
CA SER A 104 -1.04 -2.75 -14.17
C SER A 104 -0.64 -3.08 -12.74
N VAL A 105 -1.25 -4.11 -12.14
CA VAL A 105 -1.22 -4.31 -10.69
C VAL A 105 -0.84 -5.74 -10.34
N VAL A 106 0.04 -5.92 -9.36
CA VAL A 106 0.21 -7.22 -8.67
C VAL A 106 -0.32 -7.10 -7.25
N THR A 107 -1.13 -8.07 -6.84
CA THR A 107 -1.69 -8.18 -5.49
C THR A 107 -1.40 -9.56 -4.90
N PRO A 108 -1.46 -9.74 -3.58
CA PRO A 108 -1.49 -11.07 -2.98
C PRO A 108 -2.91 -11.64 -2.83
N TYR A 109 -3.94 -10.92 -3.27
CA TYR A 109 -5.32 -11.13 -2.88
C TYR A 109 -6.02 -12.23 -3.69
N GLN A 110 -7.20 -12.60 -3.20
CA GLN A 110 -8.19 -13.35 -3.94
C GLN A 110 -9.00 -12.41 -4.85
N GLU A 111 -9.80 -12.99 -5.74
CA GLU A 111 -10.54 -12.24 -6.77
C GLU A 111 -11.44 -11.13 -6.20
N ASN A 112 -12.00 -11.31 -5.01
CA ASN A 112 -12.78 -10.26 -4.35
C ASN A 112 -11.93 -9.06 -3.95
N GLY A 113 -10.75 -9.27 -3.37
CA GLY A 113 -9.82 -8.19 -3.04
C GLY A 113 -9.25 -7.51 -4.30
N ASP A 114 -9.02 -8.29 -5.36
CA ASP A 114 -8.60 -7.76 -6.65
C ASP A 114 -9.65 -6.80 -7.25
N ARG A 115 -10.95 -7.14 -7.14
CA ARG A 115 -12.03 -6.25 -7.56
C ARG A 115 -12.03 -4.93 -6.80
N GLU A 116 -11.85 -4.95 -5.47
CA GLU A 116 -11.78 -3.72 -4.68
C GLU A 116 -10.59 -2.84 -5.08
N VAL A 117 -9.44 -3.45 -5.37
CA VAL A 117 -8.25 -2.73 -5.87
C VAL A 117 -8.52 -2.10 -7.23
N ILE A 118 -9.13 -2.84 -8.16
CA ILE A 118 -9.52 -2.31 -9.49
C ILE A 118 -10.50 -1.15 -9.33
N ASN A 119 -11.59 -1.37 -8.58
CA ASN A 119 -12.64 -0.36 -8.36
C ASN A 119 -12.04 0.93 -7.81
N TYR A 120 -11.19 0.84 -6.78
CA TYR A 120 -10.54 2.02 -6.20
C TYR A 120 -9.70 2.77 -7.24
N PHE A 121 -8.82 2.09 -7.99
CA PHE A 121 -7.95 2.75 -8.97
C PHE A 121 -8.74 3.35 -10.14
N GLU A 122 -9.82 2.69 -10.58
CA GLU A 122 -10.71 3.21 -11.62
C GLU A 122 -11.50 4.43 -11.14
N GLU A 123 -12.00 4.43 -9.89
CA GLU A 123 -12.70 5.56 -9.28
C GLU A 123 -11.84 6.83 -9.23
N ILE A 124 -10.54 6.69 -8.95
CA ILE A 124 -9.59 7.81 -8.92
C ILE A 124 -8.99 8.14 -10.29
N GLY A 125 -9.46 7.49 -11.36
CA GLY A 125 -9.20 7.86 -12.75
C GLY A 125 -8.02 7.17 -13.43
N PHE A 126 -7.58 6.00 -12.94
CA PHE A 126 -6.59 5.16 -13.64
C PHE A 126 -7.26 3.99 -14.36
N GLU A 127 -6.85 3.72 -15.60
CA GLU A 127 -7.22 2.51 -16.33
C GLU A 127 -6.37 1.33 -15.84
N VAL A 128 -6.98 0.29 -15.27
CA VAL A 128 -6.26 -0.93 -14.86
C VAL A 128 -6.21 -1.91 -16.04
N LYS A 129 -5.09 -1.94 -16.78
CA LYS A 129 -4.95 -2.78 -17.99
C LYS A 129 -4.81 -4.26 -17.70
N LYS A 130 -4.19 -4.60 -16.56
CA LYS A 130 -3.95 -5.98 -16.15
C LYS A 130 -3.73 -6.04 -14.65
N LEU A 131 -4.28 -7.07 -14.02
CA LEU A 131 -4.02 -7.39 -12.63
C LEU A 131 -3.60 -8.87 -12.51
N ILE A 132 -2.56 -9.14 -11.72
CA ILE A 132 -2.15 -10.48 -11.30
C ILE A 132 -2.36 -10.60 -9.79
N GLY A 133 -3.32 -11.43 -9.38
CA GLY A 133 -3.49 -11.84 -7.99
C GLY A 133 -2.69 -13.10 -7.70
N LEU A 134 -1.74 -13.04 -6.76
CA LEU A 134 -0.94 -14.21 -6.33
C LEU A 134 -1.74 -15.19 -5.47
N LYS A 135 -2.99 -14.83 -5.07
CA LYS A 135 -3.96 -15.67 -4.37
C LYS A 135 -3.37 -16.38 -3.15
N ARG A 136 -2.60 -15.64 -2.35
CA ARG A 136 -1.94 -16.17 -1.16
C ARG A 136 -2.99 -16.53 -0.10
N PRO A 137 -2.98 -17.78 0.44
CA PRO A 137 -4.06 -18.26 1.30
C PRO A 137 -4.03 -17.66 2.71
N THR A 138 -2.91 -17.13 3.19
CA THR A 138 -2.80 -16.55 4.54
C THR A 138 -1.90 -15.33 4.57
N ALA A 139 -2.02 -14.48 5.61
CA ALA A 139 -1.16 -13.31 5.78
C ALA A 139 0.32 -13.71 5.83
N VAL A 140 0.67 -14.81 6.49
CA VAL A 140 2.05 -15.33 6.55
C VAL A 140 2.53 -15.76 5.17
N SER A 141 1.70 -16.42 4.36
CA SER A 141 2.09 -16.84 3.01
C SER A 141 2.36 -15.66 2.06
N ILE A 142 1.78 -14.49 2.33
CA ILE A 142 2.13 -13.25 1.60
C ILE A 142 3.59 -12.88 1.84
N ALA A 143 4.02 -12.87 3.10
CA ALA A 143 5.42 -12.55 3.48
C ALA A 143 6.45 -13.54 2.93
N HIS A 144 6.04 -14.79 2.68
CA HIS A 144 6.91 -15.82 2.10
C HIS A 144 6.97 -15.77 0.56
N THR A 145 6.23 -14.86 -0.08
CA THR A 145 6.38 -14.63 -1.52
C THR A 145 7.82 -14.24 -1.84
N THR A 146 8.44 -15.00 -2.72
CA THR A 146 9.84 -14.80 -3.09
C THR A 146 10.01 -13.62 -4.03
N GLU A 147 11.22 -13.06 -4.08
CA GLU A 147 11.55 -12.00 -5.03
C GLU A 147 11.46 -12.48 -6.48
N ASP A 148 11.78 -13.75 -6.76
CA ASP A 148 11.68 -14.33 -8.10
C ASP A 148 10.21 -14.41 -8.57
N GLU A 149 9.28 -14.85 -7.70
CA GLU A 149 7.84 -14.86 -8.03
C GLU A 149 7.32 -13.43 -8.32
N LEU A 150 7.77 -12.42 -7.57
CA LEU A 150 7.41 -11.02 -7.83
C LEU A 150 8.05 -10.50 -9.13
N ARG A 151 9.27 -10.92 -9.43
CA ARG A 151 9.97 -10.55 -10.67
C ARG A 151 9.25 -11.12 -11.89
N ASP A 152 8.81 -12.37 -11.82
CA ASP A 152 8.04 -13.00 -12.90
C ASP A 152 6.71 -12.29 -13.12
N ALA A 153 5.98 -11.98 -12.05
CA ALA A 153 4.74 -11.21 -12.12
C ALA A 153 4.97 -9.81 -12.74
N LEU A 154 6.05 -9.13 -12.38
CA LEU A 154 6.43 -7.85 -12.95
C LEU A 154 6.70 -7.91 -14.45
N ILE A 155 7.44 -8.93 -14.91
CA ILE A 155 7.73 -9.15 -16.33
C ILE A 155 6.42 -9.35 -17.09
N GLU A 156 5.52 -10.18 -16.57
CA GLU A 156 4.22 -10.46 -17.19
C GLU A 156 3.28 -9.24 -17.20
N LEU A 157 3.35 -8.39 -16.17
CA LEU A 157 2.60 -7.13 -16.10
C LEU A 157 3.15 -6.06 -17.05
N ASN A 158 4.46 -6.06 -17.31
CA ASN A 158 5.08 -5.10 -18.21
C ASN A 158 4.58 -5.25 -19.67
N GLU A 159 4.18 -6.47 -20.06
CA GLU A 159 3.61 -6.77 -21.38
C GLU A 159 2.21 -6.18 -21.61
N SER A 160 1.53 -5.73 -20.55
CA SER A 160 0.17 -5.14 -20.65
C SER A 160 0.10 -3.81 -21.41
N GLY A 161 1.24 -3.16 -21.67
CA GLY A 161 1.28 -1.82 -22.24
C GLY A 161 0.77 -0.71 -21.30
N ALA A 162 0.68 -0.98 -19.99
CA ALA A 162 0.43 0.04 -18.97
C ALA A 162 1.63 1.01 -18.84
N GLU A 163 1.33 2.25 -18.47
CA GLU A 163 2.32 3.30 -18.27
C GLU A 163 3.07 3.15 -16.94
N ALA A 164 2.46 2.52 -15.94
CA ALA A 164 3.11 2.18 -14.66
C ALA A 164 2.67 0.80 -14.15
N ILE A 165 3.47 0.23 -13.25
CA ILE A 165 3.13 -0.99 -12.52
C ILE A 165 3.00 -0.66 -11.03
N VAL A 166 2.00 -1.22 -10.36
CA VAL A 166 1.77 -1.03 -8.92
C VAL A 166 1.79 -2.38 -8.22
N GLN A 167 2.57 -2.50 -7.16
CA GLN A 167 2.44 -3.61 -6.22
C GLN A 167 1.56 -3.17 -5.05
N VAL A 168 0.44 -3.86 -4.86
CA VAL A 168 -0.48 -3.71 -3.73
C VAL A 168 -0.31 -4.89 -2.75
N GLY A 169 -0.44 -4.64 -1.45
CA GLY A 169 -0.20 -5.62 -0.38
C GLY A 169 1.04 -5.30 0.44
N THR A 170 0.88 -4.68 1.61
CA THR A 170 2.03 -4.23 2.43
C THR A 170 2.94 -5.36 2.92
N ASN A 171 2.46 -6.60 2.92
CA ASN A 171 3.25 -7.77 3.33
C ASN A 171 4.03 -8.42 2.17
N LEU A 172 3.95 -7.88 0.94
CA LEU A 172 4.86 -8.23 -0.16
C LEU A 172 6.11 -7.33 -0.07
N SER A 173 7.28 -7.94 0.13
CA SER A 173 8.54 -7.21 0.25
C SER A 173 9.10 -6.82 -1.13
N MET A 174 8.69 -5.67 -1.65
CA MET A 174 8.99 -5.30 -3.05
C MET A 174 9.70 -3.96 -3.26
N VAL A 175 9.99 -3.18 -2.21
CA VAL A 175 10.52 -1.80 -2.37
C VAL A 175 11.79 -1.74 -3.22
N ARG A 176 12.77 -2.62 -2.95
CA ARG A 176 14.05 -2.64 -3.69
C ARG A 176 13.87 -3.19 -5.11
N LEU A 177 13.11 -4.28 -5.25
CA LEU A 177 12.81 -4.89 -6.55
C LEU A 177 12.07 -3.90 -7.46
N ALA A 178 11.11 -3.14 -6.93
CA ALA A 178 10.39 -2.12 -7.68
C ALA A 178 11.33 -1.03 -8.21
N ALA A 179 12.21 -0.50 -7.35
CA ALA A 179 13.22 0.48 -7.75
C ALA A 179 14.19 -0.05 -8.83
N GLU A 180 14.49 -1.34 -8.78
CA GLU A 180 15.31 -1.99 -9.81
C GLU A 180 14.53 -2.21 -11.11
N ALA A 181 13.28 -2.64 -11.02
CA ALA A 181 12.39 -2.86 -12.15
C ALA A 181 12.09 -1.57 -12.93
N GLU A 182 12.03 -0.41 -12.26
CA GLU A 182 11.95 0.89 -12.96
C GLU A 182 13.10 1.08 -13.96
N ARG A 183 14.31 0.63 -13.59
CA ARG A 183 15.49 0.70 -14.47
C ARG A 183 15.41 -0.29 -15.62
N TRP A 184 14.85 -1.48 -15.40
CA TRP A 184 14.70 -2.51 -16.42
C TRP A 184 13.62 -2.16 -17.44
N PHE A 185 12.47 -1.67 -16.97
CA PHE A 185 11.29 -1.44 -17.82
C PHE A 185 11.19 -0.01 -18.33
N HIS A 186 12.03 0.90 -17.84
CA HIS A 186 11.99 2.32 -18.20
C HIS A 186 10.62 2.98 -17.98
N LYS A 187 9.90 2.54 -16.94
CA LYS A 187 8.60 3.09 -16.52
C LYS A 187 8.44 2.99 -15.00
N PRO A 188 7.53 3.77 -14.38
CA PRO A 188 7.32 3.71 -12.93
C PRO A 188 6.86 2.32 -12.45
N VAL A 189 7.43 1.88 -11.33
CA VAL A 189 7.07 0.66 -10.63
C VAL A 189 6.93 1.00 -9.16
N VAL A 190 5.69 1.08 -8.68
CA VAL A 190 5.33 1.63 -7.38
C VAL A 190 5.06 0.50 -6.40
N ALA A 191 5.93 0.32 -5.41
CA ALA A 191 5.64 -0.53 -4.26
C ALA A 191 4.83 0.25 -3.22
N ILE A 192 3.67 -0.29 -2.80
CA ILE A 192 2.74 0.41 -1.91
C ILE A 192 3.38 0.91 -0.61
N ASN A 193 4.24 0.10 0.03
CA ASN A 193 4.93 0.50 1.26
C ASN A 193 5.78 1.75 1.08
N ALA A 194 6.40 1.87 -0.08
CA ALA A 194 7.26 2.99 -0.42
C ALA A 194 6.42 4.22 -0.81
N ALA A 195 5.28 4.03 -1.49
CA ALA A 195 4.31 5.10 -1.75
C ALA A 195 3.66 5.66 -0.47
N THR A 196 3.26 4.80 0.48
CA THR A 196 2.73 5.23 1.78
C THR A 196 3.76 6.06 2.54
N TRP A 197 5.01 5.61 2.57
CA TRP A 197 6.09 6.34 3.23
C TRP A 197 6.39 7.67 2.53
N TRP A 198 6.40 7.68 1.20
CA TRP A 198 6.55 8.91 0.41
C TRP A 198 5.47 9.94 0.75
N MET A 199 4.20 9.52 0.80
CA MET A 199 3.08 10.39 1.17
C MET A 199 3.28 10.97 2.57
N ALA A 200 3.61 10.13 3.55
CA ALA A 200 3.83 10.58 4.93
C ALA A 200 4.94 11.64 5.02
N LEU A 201 6.07 11.45 4.32
CA LEU A 201 7.14 12.44 4.29
C LEU A 201 6.69 13.76 3.66
N ARG A 202 6.04 13.72 2.49
CA ARG A 202 5.63 14.92 1.75
C ARG A 202 4.55 15.71 2.49
N GLU A 203 3.60 15.04 3.12
CA GLU A 203 2.57 15.72 3.94
C GLU A 203 3.14 16.37 5.19
N ASN A 204 4.29 15.89 5.68
CA ASN A 204 5.03 16.51 6.78
C ASN A 204 6.09 17.53 6.30
N GLY A 205 6.06 17.94 5.03
CA GLY A 205 6.97 18.95 4.47
C GLY A 205 8.41 18.46 4.28
N ILE A 206 8.65 17.14 4.41
CA ILE A 206 9.96 16.54 4.26
C ILE A 206 10.15 16.20 2.78
N ASN A 207 11.02 16.95 2.12
CA ASN A 207 11.29 16.85 0.67
C ASN A 207 12.68 16.26 0.37
N ASP A 208 13.32 15.65 1.37
CA ASP A 208 14.60 14.97 1.22
C ASP A 208 14.53 13.90 0.12
N LYS A 209 15.57 13.89 -0.71
CA LYS A 209 15.72 12.89 -1.77
C LYS A 209 16.29 11.60 -1.19
N LEU A 210 15.63 10.48 -1.47
CA LEU A 210 16.11 9.15 -1.06
C LEU A 210 16.44 8.32 -2.29
N TYR A 211 17.69 7.87 -2.38
CA TYR A 211 18.18 7.12 -3.53
C TYR A 211 18.03 5.61 -3.35
N GLY A 212 17.73 4.92 -4.44
CA GLY A 212 17.65 3.45 -4.47
C GLY A 212 16.30 2.88 -4.00
N PHE A 213 15.28 3.73 -3.85
CA PHE A 213 13.91 3.35 -3.46
C PHE A 213 12.86 3.72 -4.52
N GLY A 214 13.32 3.98 -5.75
CA GLY A 214 12.49 4.35 -6.89
C GLY A 214 12.52 5.86 -7.15
N ARG A 215 12.26 6.24 -8.39
CA ARG A 215 12.29 7.64 -8.85
C ARG A 215 11.33 8.54 -8.07
N MET A 216 10.29 7.99 -7.46
CA MET A 216 9.34 8.77 -6.69
C MET A 216 9.98 9.54 -5.53
N PHE A 217 11.03 8.98 -4.90
CA PHE A 217 11.78 9.66 -3.85
C PHE A 217 12.94 10.52 -4.38
N GLU A 218 13.35 10.33 -5.63
CA GLU A 218 14.50 11.01 -6.23
C GLU A 218 14.07 12.28 -7.00
N ASP A 219 12.88 12.24 -7.61
CA ASP A 219 12.37 13.23 -8.55
C ASP A 219 11.25 14.12 -7.96
N PHE A 220 10.47 13.61 -7.00
CA PHE A 220 9.29 14.29 -6.42
C PHE A 220 9.35 14.34 -4.90
#